data_AF-A0A1B3ZGL9-F1
#
_entry.id   AF-A0A1B3ZGL9-F1
#
_cell.length_a   1.000
_cell.length_b   1.000
_cell.length_c   1.000
_cell.angle_alpha   90.00
_cell.angle_beta   90.00
_cell.angle_gamma   90.00
#
_symmetry.space_group_name_H-M   'P 1'
#
loop_
_entity.id
_entity.type
_entity.pdbx_description
1 polymer ?
#
loop_
_entity_poly.entity_id
_entity_poly.type
_entity_poly.pdbx_seq_one_letter_code
_entity_poly.pdbx_strand_id
1 'polypeptide(L)'
;MPVTETFHSSQSAKETSFCLANKNNTAALEKDDGSRVVLIKNGYGGVSLAFSIFPEGTGSRIEYRKAFGTIGGVWKQCVGLKDAK
;
A
#
# COMPACT_ATOMS: atom_id res chain seq x y z
N MET A 1 -8.76 -11.18 -2.50
CA MET A 1 -9.51 -9.93 -2.81
C MET A 1 -8.96 -9.38 -4.12
N PRO A 2 -9.81 -9.01 -5.09
CA PRO A 2 -9.35 -8.42 -6.35
C PRO A 2 -8.69 -7.06 -6.12
N VAL A 3 -7.81 -6.65 -7.02
CA VAL A 3 -7.23 -5.30 -7.04
C VAL A 3 -8.37 -4.30 -7.22
N THR A 4 -8.44 -3.32 -6.32
CA THR A 4 -9.41 -2.22 -6.40
C THR A 4 -8.88 -1.08 -7.25
N GLU A 5 -7.60 -0.73 -7.07
CA GLU A 5 -6.95 0.36 -7.80
C GLU A 5 -5.45 0.12 -7.88
N THR A 6 -4.82 0.65 -8.92
CA THR A 6 -3.36 0.68 -9.07
C THR A 6 -2.89 2.13 -9.02
N PHE A 7 -1.79 2.36 -8.31
CA PHE A 7 -1.12 3.66 -8.23
C PHE A 7 0.34 3.51 -8.66
N HIS A 8 0.92 4.61 -9.13
CA HIS A 8 2.33 4.70 -9.46
C HIS A 8 2.98 5.83 -8.64
N SER A 9 4.16 5.54 -8.11
CA SER A 9 4.93 6.46 -7.29
C SER A 9 6.35 6.57 -7.84
N SER A 10 6.92 7.78 -7.82
CA SER A 10 8.35 8.00 -8.05
C SER A 10 9.22 7.49 -6.90
N GLN A 11 8.61 7.16 -5.75
CA GLN A 11 9.29 6.59 -4.60
C GLN A 11 9.48 5.09 -4.75
N SER A 12 10.58 4.58 -4.22
CA SER A 12 10.89 3.15 -4.21
C SER A 12 9.85 2.35 -3.42
N ALA A 13 9.76 1.05 -3.71
CA ALA A 13 8.88 0.14 -2.96
C ALA A 13 9.15 0.19 -1.44
N LYS A 14 10.42 0.36 -1.05
CA LYS A 14 10.84 0.51 0.35
C LYS A 14 10.26 1.78 0.97
N GLU A 15 10.45 2.95 0.35
CA GLU A 15 9.96 4.23 0.86
C GLU A 15 8.44 4.28 0.96
N THR A 16 7.75 3.82 -0.09
CA THR A 16 6.29 3.74 -0.09
C THR A 16 5.77 2.80 1.01
N SER A 17 6.39 1.62 1.16
CA SER A 17 6.02 0.69 2.24
C SER A 17 6.28 1.25 3.63
N PHE A 18 7.38 1.99 3.81
CA PHE A 18 7.71 2.64 5.08
C PHE A 18 6.71 3.73 5.43
N CYS A 19 6.35 4.59 4.47
CA CYS A 19 5.32 5.61 4.67
C CYS A 19 3.99 4.99 5.10
N LEU A 20 3.55 3.95 4.39
CA LEU A 20 2.30 3.24 4.68
C LEU A 20 2.34 2.59 6.07
N ALA A 21 3.41 1.87 6.39
CA ALA A 21 3.62 1.22 7.67
C ALA A 21 3.62 2.23 8.83
N ASN A 22 4.45 3.26 8.73
CA ASN A 22 4.67 4.26 9.77
C ASN A 22 3.39 5.08 10.06
N LYS A 23 2.74 5.62 9.02
CA LYS A 23 1.54 6.45 9.20
C LYS A 23 0.30 5.68 9.66
N ASN A 24 0.27 4.36 9.47
CA ASN A 24 -0.86 3.51 9.85
C ASN A 24 -0.53 2.56 11.02
N ASN A 25 0.61 2.77 11.69
CA ASN A 25 1.09 1.97 12.81
C ASN A 25 0.98 0.45 12.55
N THR A 26 1.49 0.03 11.40
CA THR A 26 1.50 -1.38 10.96
C THR A 26 2.89 -1.76 10.46
N ALA A 27 3.13 -3.05 10.26
CA ALA A 27 4.37 -3.54 9.70
C ALA A 27 4.27 -3.74 8.18
N ALA A 28 5.37 -3.52 7.47
CA ALA A 28 5.53 -3.96 6.10
C ALA A 28 6.16 -5.36 6.08
N LEU A 29 5.57 -6.28 5.32
CA LEU A 29 6.15 -7.57 5.01
C LEU A 29 7.03 -7.42 3.76
N GLU A 30 8.30 -7.78 3.88
CA GLU A 30 9.24 -7.79 2.77
C GLU A 30 9.21 -9.15 2.06
N LYS A 31 9.35 -9.16 0.73
CA LYS A 31 9.48 -10.37 -0.07
C LYS A 31 10.84 -10.40 -0.79
N ASP A 32 11.25 -11.61 -1.17
CA ASP A 32 12.54 -11.86 -1.84
C ASP A 32 12.65 -11.21 -3.23
N ASP A 33 11.51 -10.96 -3.90
CA ASP A 33 11.43 -10.27 -5.19
C ASP A 33 11.53 -8.73 -5.07
N GLY A 34 11.79 -8.23 -3.86
CA GLY A 34 11.82 -6.79 -3.55
C GLY A 34 10.43 -6.17 -3.41
N SER A 35 9.36 -6.93 -3.63
CA SER A 35 8.00 -6.47 -3.37
C SER A 35 7.74 -6.37 -1.86
N ARG A 36 6.78 -5.51 -1.50
CA ARG A 36 6.39 -5.27 -0.11
C ARG A 36 4.89 -5.41 0.04
N VAL A 37 4.43 -5.89 1.18
CA VAL A 37 3.00 -5.97 1.51
C VAL A 37 2.72 -5.21 2.79
N VAL A 38 1.71 -4.34 2.75
CA VAL A 38 1.24 -3.62 3.94
C VAL A 38 -0.24 -3.94 4.16
N LEU A 39 -0.58 -4.36 5.37
CA LEU A 39 -1.95 -4.68 5.77
C LEU A 39 -2.41 -3.68 6.82
N ILE A 40 -3.51 -2.98 6.55
CA ILE A 40 -4.13 -2.06 7.50
C ILE A 40 -5.40 -2.71 8.02
N LYS A 41 -5.44 -2.89 9.35
CA LYS A 41 -6.57 -3.47 10.06
C LYS A 41 -7.53 -2.37 10.54
N ASN A 42 -8.82 -2.69 10.61
CA ASN A 42 -9.79 -1.85 11.30
C ASN A 42 -9.70 -1.99 12.82
N GLY A 43 -10.54 -1.24 13.55
CA GLY A 43 -10.62 -1.31 15.01
C GLY A 43 -11.02 -2.66 15.60
N TYR A 44 -11.50 -3.60 14.77
CA TYR A 44 -11.86 -4.96 15.17
C TYR A 44 -10.78 -5.99 14.81
N GLY A 45 -9.62 -5.55 14.30
CA GLY A 45 -8.49 -6.42 13.96
C GLY A 45 -8.58 -7.11 12.59
N GLY A 46 -9.66 -6.91 11.84
CA GLY A 46 -9.81 -7.42 10.47
C GLY A 46 -9.06 -6.57 9.45
N VAL A 47 -8.45 -7.19 8.44
CA VAL A 47 -7.76 -6.47 7.35
C VAL A 47 -8.80 -5.76 6.49
N SER A 48 -8.71 -4.43 6.44
CA SER A 48 -9.64 -3.57 5.70
C SER A 48 -9.00 -3.03 4.42
N LEU A 49 -7.70 -2.74 4.45
CA LEU A 49 -6.91 -2.37 3.27
C LEU A 49 -5.68 -3.27 3.16
N ALA A 50 -5.36 -3.71 1.95
CA ALA A 50 -4.13 -4.42 1.65
C ALA A 50 -3.42 -3.75 0.46
N PHE A 51 -2.11 -3.55 0.60
CA PHE A 51 -1.26 -2.96 -0.41
C PHE A 51 -0.21 -3.98 -0.82
N SER A 52 -0.06 -4.22 -2.13
CA SER A 52 1.09 -4.90 -2.70
C SER A 52 1.90 -3.89 -3.49
N ILE A 53 3.15 -3.71 -3.14
CA ILE A 53 4.02 -2.64 -3.65
C ILE A 53 5.16 -3.34 -4.39
N PHE A 54 5.24 -3.10 -5.68
CA PHE A 54 6.22 -3.72 -6.58
C PHE A 54 7.26 -2.68 -7.00
N PRO A 55 8.56 -3.02 -7.01
CA PRO A 55 9.57 -2.15 -7.62
C PRO A 55 9.26 -1.88 -9.09
N GLU A 56 9.40 -0.64 -9.54
CA GLU A 56 9.20 -0.23 -10.94
C GLU A 56 10.25 0.82 -11.32
N GLY A 57 11.37 0.36 -11.91
CA GLY A 57 12.53 1.23 -12.17
C GLY A 57 13.06 1.85 -10.88
N THR A 58 13.09 3.19 -10.80
CA THR A 58 13.43 3.93 -9.57
C THR A 58 12.23 4.13 -8.63
N GLY A 59 11.01 3.87 -9.12
CA GLY A 59 9.75 4.08 -8.42
C GLY A 59 9.09 2.78 -7.96
N SER A 60 7.77 2.82 -7.84
CA SER A 60 6.97 1.66 -7.48
C SER A 60 5.56 1.69 -8.06
N ARG A 61 5.05 0.48 -8.32
CA ARG A 61 3.66 0.19 -8.66
C ARG A 61 2.96 -0.36 -7.43
N ILE A 62 1.82 0.22 -7.05
CA ILE A 62 1.07 -0.13 -5.84
C ILE A 62 -0.29 -0.67 -6.24
N GLU A 63 -0.55 -1.94 -5.93
CA GLU A 63 -1.88 -2.52 -6.01
C GLU A 63 -2.60 -2.39 -4.68
N TYR A 64 -3.67 -1.60 -4.67
CA TYR A 64 -4.55 -1.37 -3.54
C TYR A 64 -5.76 -2.30 -3.60
N ARG A 65 -6.07 -2.97 -2.49
CA ARG A 65 -7.24 -3.83 -2.32
C ARG A 65 -8.07 -3.33 -1.14
N LYS A 66 -9.35 -3.07 -1.37
CA LYS A 66 -10.32 -2.67 -0.36
C LYS A 66 -11.26 -3.81 -0.01
N ALA A 67 -11.36 -4.11 1.27
CA ALA A 67 -12.35 -5.02 1.83
C ALA A 67 -13.59 -4.25 2.29
N PHE A 68 -13.72 -4.05 3.60
CA PHE A 68 -14.83 -3.36 4.27
C PHE A 68 -14.32 -2.69 5.56
N GLY A 69 -15.06 -1.70 6.08
CA GLY A 69 -14.75 -1.01 7.34
C GLY A 69 -14.28 0.44 7.17
N THR A 70 -14.47 1.25 8.21
CA THR A 70 -14.03 2.65 8.26
C THR A 70 -12.52 2.71 8.47
N ILE A 71 -11.78 3.15 7.46
CA ILE A 71 -10.35 3.47 7.57
C ILE A 71 -10.13 4.89 7.08
N GLY A 72 -9.36 5.67 7.86
CA GLY A 72 -9.00 7.05 7.53
C GLY A 72 -8.20 7.17 6.23
N GLY A 73 -8.10 8.39 5.71
CA GLY A 73 -7.45 8.67 4.42
C GLY A 73 -5.93 8.80 4.46
N VAL A 74 -5.26 8.58 5.60
CA VAL A 74 -3.84 8.90 5.78
C VAL A 74 -2.91 8.14 4.82
N TRP A 75 -3.27 6.90 4.45
CA TRP A 75 -2.53 6.09 3.48
C TRP A 75 -2.43 6.73 2.08
N LYS A 76 -3.38 7.61 1.71
CA LYS A 76 -3.38 8.29 0.41
C LYS A 76 -2.18 9.22 0.22
N GLN A 77 -1.55 9.64 1.31
CA GLN A 77 -0.33 10.46 1.27
C GLN A 77 0.92 9.66 0.83
N CYS A 78 0.83 8.33 0.74
CA CYS A 78 1.99 7.46 0.50
C CYS A 78 2.01 6.79 -0.87
N VAL A 79 0.88 6.68 -1.58
CA VAL A 79 0.74 5.78 -2.75
C VAL A 79 1.00 6.46 -4.10
N GLY A 80 1.34 7.75 -4.13
CA GLY A 80 1.62 8.46 -5.38
C GLY A 80 0.37 8.85 -6.18
N LEU A 81 0.52 8.99 -7.49
CA LEU A 81 -0.56 9.38 -8.42
C LEU A 81 -1.36 8.14 -8.85
N LYS A 82 -2.65 8.35 -9.13
CA LYS A 82 -3.49 7.34 -9.76
C LYS A 82 -3.07 7.18 -11.22
N ASP A 83 -3.17 5.95 -11.72
CA ASP A 83 -3.03 5.70 -13.14
C ASP A 83 -4.10 6.51 -13.91
N ALA A 84 -3.68 7.25 -14.94
CA ALA A 84 -4.61 7.99 -15.77
C ALA A 84 -5.31 6.99 -16.68
N LYS A 85 -6.53 6.60 -16.29
CA LYS A 85 -7.37 5.69 -17.06
C LYS A 85 -7.71 6.25 -18.44
#